data_AF-A0A1V6C368-F1
#
_entry.id   AF-A0A1V6C368-F1
#
_cell.length_a   1.000
_cell.length_b   1.000
_cell.length_c   1.000
_cell.angle_alpha   90.00
_cell.angle_beta   90.00
_cell.angle_gamma   90.00
#
_symmetry.space_group_name_H-M   'P 1'
#
loop_
_entity.id
_entity.type
_entity.pdbx_description
1 polymer ?
#
loop_
_entity_poly.entity_id
_entity_poly.type
_entity_poly.pdbx_seq_one_letter_code
_entity_poly.pdbx_strand_id
1 'polypeptide(L)'
;MSDRNIFSATMSAALAPFIEIIGVMKWFFFLAAILIIVDLRFGVQAARRRGEQIKKSRAIRRTFNKAVDYICWIFLSGILGQAVGTPLEIPVLPVIFMLIIIGVELESCLMNYFEAQGKNVKINIWKIFGKKVSESIDIKKEEKDNDTNGTDTTNS
;
A
#
# COMPACT_ATOMS: atom_id res chain seq x y z
N MET A 1 -5.50 46.85 -0.40
CA MET A 1 -6.22 45.63 -0.86
C MET A 1 -5.41 44.81 -1.86
N SER A 2 -4.50 45.43 -2.63
CA SER A 2 -3.56 44.72 -3.55
C SER A 2 -2.71 43.66 -2.86
N ASP A 3 -2.12 43.97 -1.70
CA ASP A 3 -1.08 43.12 -1.13
C ASP A 3 -1.63 41.81 -0.54
N ARG A 4 -2.86 41.84 -0.03
CA ARG A 4 -3.58 40.62 0.39
C ARG A 4 -3.95 39.73 -0.80
N ASN A 5 -4.28 40.33 -1.94
CA ASN A 5 -4.61 39.60 -3.16
C ASN A 5 -3.34 39.02 -3.82
N ILE A 6 -2.23 39.77 -3.80
CA ILE A 6 -0.92 39.29 -4.30
C ILE A 6 -0.40 38.16 -3.41
N PHE A 7 -0.47 38.30 -2.09
CA PHE A 7 -0.08 37.22 -1.17
C PHE A 7 -0.92 35.95 -1.36
N SER A 8 -2.25 36.10 -1.46
CA SER A 8 -3.15 34.97 -1.73
C SER A 8 -2.89 34.33 -3.09
N ALA A 9 -2.58 35.12 -4.13
CA ALA A 9 -2.28 34.62 -5.47
C ALA A 9 -0.94 33.87 -5.50
N THR A 10 0.11 34.43 -4.88
CA THR A 10 1.42 33.79 -4.76
C THR A 10 1.33 32.50 -3.94
N MET A 11 0.58 32.50 -2.83
CA MET A 11 0.36 31.31 -2.02
C MET A 11 -0.43 30.24 -2.78
N SER A 12 -1.47 30.64 -3.52
CA SER A 12 -2.25 29.71 -4.35
C SER A 12 -1.40 29.08 -5.46
N ALA A 13 -0.56 29.87 -6.13
CA ALA A 13 0.34 29.37 -7.17
C ALA A 13 1.40 28.41 -6.60
N ALA A 14 1.94 28.70 -5.42
CA ALA A 14 2.90 27.83 -4.75
C ALA A 14 2.27 26.52 -4.26
N LEU A 15 1.02 26.55 -3.80
CA LEU A 15 0.32 25.38 -3.26
C LEU A 15 -0.38 24.52 -4.32
N ALA A 16 -0.71 25.09 -5.50
CA ALA A 16 -1.39 24.39 -6.58
C ALA A 16 -0.81 22.99 -6.90
N PRO A 17 0.51 22.81 -7.11
CA PRO A 17 1.07 21.48 -7.41
C PRO A 17 0.89 20.49 -6.25
N PHE A 18 0.92 20.96 -5.00
CA PHE A 18 0.66 20.11 -3.84
C PHE A 18 -0.80 19.70 -3.75
N ILE A 19 -1.73 20.61 -4.07
CA ILE A 19 -3.16 20.33 -4.08
C ILE A 19 -3.52 19.33 -5.18
N GLU A 20 -2.87 19.39 -6.35
CA GLU A 20 -3.06 18.39 -7.40
C GLU A 20 -2.60 16.99 -6.96
N ILE A 21 -1.40 16.90 -6.35
CA ILE A 21 -0.88 15.64 -5.79
C ILE A 21 -1.84 15.10 -4.71
N ILE A 22 -2.28 15.94 -3.78
CA ILE A 22 -3.24 15.55 -2.74
C ILE A 22 -4.58 15.12 -3.37
N GLY A 23 -5.03 15.80 -4.42
CA GLY A 23 -6.26 15.47 -5.14
C GLY A 23 -6.25 14.05 -5.71
N VAL A 24 -5.16 13.66 -6.38
CA VAL A 24 -4.99 12.30 -6.92
C VAL A 24 -4.79 11.28 -5.81
N MET A 25 -4.01 11.63 -4.78
CA MET A 25 -3.60 10.70 -3.74
C MET A 25 -4.50 10.67 -2.49
N LYS A 26 -5.62 11.41 -2.48
CA LYS A 26 -6.54 11.48 -1.33
C LYS A 26 -6.94 10.11 -0.79
N TRP A 27 -7.18 9.14 -1.69
CA TRP A 27 -7.59 7.80 -1.34
C TRP A 27 -6.49 7.04 -0.58
N PHE A 28 -5.23 7.29 -0.93
CA PHE A 28 -4.10 6.72 -0.20
C PHE A 28 -3.90 7.36 1.18
N PHE A 29 -4.18 8.66 1.33
CA PHE A 29 -4.20 9.30 2.65
C PHE A 29 -5.28 8.69 3.56
N PHE A 30 -6.48 8.46 3.04
CA PHE A 30 -7.55 7.78 3.80
C PHE A 30 -7.14 6.36 4.19
N LEU A 31 -6.56 5.60 3.25
CA LEU A 31 -6.09 4.25 3.50
C LEU A 31 -4.98 4.23 4.56
N ALA A 32 -3.98 5.12 4.46
CA ALA A 32 -2.91 5.26 5.44
C ALA A 32 -3.46 5.61 6.84
N ALA A 33 -4.43 6.53 6.92
CA ALA A 33 -5.08 6.87 8.19
C ALA A 33 -5.76 5.66 8.84
N ILE A 34 -6.49 4.86 8.05
CA ILE A 34 -7.12 3.63 8.53
C ILE A 34 -6.06 2.63 9.02
N LEU A 35 -4.98 2.42 8.26
CA LEU A 35 -3.89 1.52 8.66
C LEU A 35 -3.24 1.95 9.98
N ILE A 36 -2.97 3.25 10.16
CA ILE A 36 -2.39 3.80 11.39
C ILE A 36 -3.31 3.56 12.60
N ILE A 37 -4.62 3.78 12.44
CA ILE A 37 -5.61 3.54 13.52
C ILE A 37 -5.65 2.05 13.88
N VAL A 38 -5.69 1.18 12.88
CA VAL A 38 -5.73 -0.27 13.05
C VAL A 38 -4.44 -0.77 13.74
N ASP A 39 -3.28 -0.30 13.29
CA ASP A 39 -1.99 -0.65 13.89
C ASP A 39 -1.89 -0.19 15.35
N LEU A 40 -2.38 1.02 15.66
CA LEU A 40 -2.42 1.52 17.04
C LEU A 40 -3.34 0.67 17.91
N ARG A 41 -4.55 0.34 17.42
CA ARG A 41 -5.53 -0.49 18.13
C ARG A 41 -4.99 -1.88 18.46
N PHE A 42 -4.30 -2.51 17.51
CA PHE A 42 -3.73 -3.84 17.71
C PHE A 42 -2.42 -3.81 18.49
N GLY A 43 -1.58 -2.80 18.31
CA GLY A 43 -0.35 -2.63 19.08
C GLY A 43 -0.60 -2.41 20.57
N VAL A 44 -1.64 -1.65 20.93
CA VAL A 44 -2.05 -1.49 22.33
C VAL A 44 -2.57 -2.81 22.91
N GLN A 45 -3.32 -3.60 22.13
CA GLN A 45 -3.80 -4.92 22.56
C GLN A 45 -2.64 -5.91 22.76
N ALA A 46 -1.64 -5.90 21.87
CA ALA A 46 -0.44 -6.72 22.00
C ALA A 46 0.36 -6.37 23.25
N ALA A 47 0.59 -5.08 23.50
CA ALA A 47 1.31 -4.62 24.69
C ALA A 47 0.57 -4.96 25.99
N ARG A 48 -0.77 -4.85 25.99
CA ARG A 48 -1.61 -5.22 27.14
C ARG A 48 -1.54 -6.72 27.46
N ARG A 49 -1.45 -7.59 26.45
CA ARG A 49 -1.30 -9.05 26.63
C ARG A 49 0.06 -9.45 27.21
N ARG A 50 1.14 -8.71 26.90
CA ARG A 50 2.49 -8.96 27.44
C ARG A 50 2.68 -8.49 28.88
N GLY A 51 1.71 -7.76 29.44
CA GLY A 51 1.86 -7.14 30.78
C GLY A 51 2.92 -6.05 30.85
N GLU A 52 3.41 -5.56 29.69
CA GLU A 52 4.41 -4.50 29.64
C GLU A 52 3.83 -3.16 30.08
N GLN A 53 4.62 -2.36 30.80
CA GLN A 53 4.22 -0.99 31.11
C GLN A 53 4.14 -0.16 29.83
N ILE A 54 2.91 0.12 29.40
CA ILE A 54 2.65 0.95 28.22
C ILE A 54 3.04 2.38 28.54
N LYS A 55 4.29 2.74 28.21
CA LYS A 55 4.72 4.14 28.16
C LYS A 55 4.05 4.80 26.95
N LYS A 56 2.90 5.46 27.18
CA LYS A 56 2.11 6.17 26.15
C LYS A 56 2.98 7.03 25.22
N SER A 57 3.99 7.72 25.77
CA SER A 57 4.96 8.52 25.00
C SER A 57 5.72 7.71 23.94
N ARG A 58 6.15 6.48 24.25
CA ARG A 58 6.89 5.64 23.29
C ARG A 58 5.98 5.10 22.18
N ALA A 59 4.75 4.74 22.52
CA ALA A 59 3.74 4.29 21.55
C ALA A 59 3.36 5.42 20.58
N ILE A 60 3.09 6.62 21.12
CA ILE A 60 2.77 7.80 20.30
C ILE A 60 3.92 8.15 19.36
N ARG A 61 5.18 8.09 19.82
CA ARG A 61 6.34 8.35 18.95
C ARG A 61 6.44 7.36 17.79
N ARG A 62 6.14 6.08 18.03
CA ARG A 62 6.11 5.05 16.98
C ARG A 62 4.99 5.30 15.98
N THR A 63 3.80 5.69 16.46
CA THR A 63 2.67 6.06 15.60
C THR A 63 2.96 7.31 14.78
N PHE A 64 3.62 8.32 15.37
CA PHE A 64 4.03 9.52 14.65
C PHE A 64 5.08 9.24 13.59
N ASN A 65 6.08 8.40 13.89
CA ASN A 65 7.06 7.99 12.89
C ASN A 65 6.37 7.28 11.72
N LYS A 66 5.48 6.32 11.99
CA LYS A 66 4.68 5.69 10.92
C LYS A 66 3.88 6.71 10.13
N ALA A 67 3.17 7.62 10.80
CA ALA A 67 2.39 8.66 10.13
C ALA A 67 3.24 9.55 9.22
N VAL A 68 4.40 9.98 9.68
CA VAL A 68 5.36 10.78 8.89
C VAL A 68 5.89 9.95 7.73
N ASP A 69 6.30 8.71 7.97
CA ASP A 69 6.79 7.81 6.93
C ASP A 69 5.74 7.62 5.83
N TYR A 70 4.47 7.38 6.19
CA TYR A 70 3.37 7.26 5.21
C TYR A 70 3.17 8.54 4.39
N ILE A 71 3.18 9.70 5.04
CA ILE A 71 3.04 10.99 4.35
C ILE A 71 4.19 11.16 3.35
N CYS A 72 5.42 10.90 3.79
CA CYS A 72 6.62 10.96 2.94
C CYS A 72 6.52 10.00 1.74
N TRP A 73 6.08 8.76 1.96
CA TRP A 73 5.91 7.77 0.90
C TRP A 73 4.83 8.15 -0.10
N ILE A 74 3.71 8.73 0.35
CA ILE A 74 2.65 9.24 -0.52
C ILE A 74 3.21 10.37 -1.41
N PHE A 75 3.88 11.36 -0.82
CA PHE A 75 4.46 12.46 -1.59
C PHE A 75 5.55 11.98 -2.55
N LEU A 76 6.43 11.08 -2.11
CA LEU A 76 7.47 10.51 -2.96
C LEU A 76 6.87 9.76 -4.15
N SER A 77 5.81 8.98 -3.92
CA SER A 77 5.08 8.28 -4.99
C SER A 77 4.44 9.26 -5.98
N GLY A 78 3.83 10.33 -5.47
CA GLY A 78 3.24 11.38 -6.31
C GLY A 78 4.29 12.08 -7.17
N ILE A 79 5.44 12.42 -6.60
CA ILE A 79 6.56 13.02 -7.34
C ILE A 79 7.13 12.03 -8.36
N LEU A 80 7.27 10.75 -7.99
CA LEU A 80 7.71 9.70 -8.93
C LEU A 80 6.71 9.52 -10.09
N GLY A 81 5.42 9.66 -9.81
CA GLY A 81 4.38 9.70 -10.84
C GLY A 81 4.53 10.85 -11.80
N GLN A 82 4.75 12.05 -11.28
CA GLN A 82 4.95 13.23 -12.12
C GLN A 82 6.28 13.16 -12.89
N ALA A 83 7.36 12.70 -12.26
CA ALA A 83 8.69 12.70 -12.85
C ALA A 83 8.95 11.51 -13.80
N VAL A 84 8.31 10.37 -13.57
CA VAL A 84 8.58 9.12 -14.31
C VAL A 84 7.31 8.53 -14.91
N GLY A 85 6.18 8.58 -14.19
CA GLY A 85 4.90 8.09 -14.69
C GLY A 85 4.36 8.91 -15.87
N THR A 86 4.46 10.24 -15.83
CA THR A 86 3.99 11.09 -16.94
C THR A 86 4.88 11.00 -18.18
N PRO A 87 6.23 11.03 -18.10
CA PRO A 87 7.05 10.98 -19.31
C PRO A 87 7.09 9.59 -19.95
N LEU A 88 6.83 8.52 -19.17
CA LEU A 88 6.75 7.15 -19.68
C LEU A 88 5.32 6.72 -20.05
N GLU A 89 4.32 7.59 -19.87
CA GLU A 89 2.90 7.27 -20.09
C GLU A 89 2.40 6.05 -19.27
N ILE A 90 2.96 5.85 -18.07
CA ILE A 90 2.57 4.78 -17.13
C ILE A 90 1.84 5.41 -15.93
N PRO A 91 0.56 5.76 -16.04
CA PRO A 91 -0.19 6.43 -14.97
C PRO A 91 -0.40 5.55 -13.73
N VAL A 92 -0.21 4.23 -13.86
CA VAL A 92 -0.34 3.24 -12.77
C VAL A 92 0.92 3.11 -11.91
N LEU A 93 2.05 3.69 -12.30
CA LEU A 93 3.32 3.55 -11.57
C LEU A 93 3.22 4.01 -10.08
N PRO A 94 2.63 5.18 -9.76
CA PRO A 94 2.49 5.63 -8.36
C PRO A 94 1.59 4.72 -7.53
N VAL A 95 0.56 4.16 -8.19
CA VAL A 95 -0.40 3.25 -7.55
C VAL A 95 0.30 1.94 -7.19
N ILE A 96 1.08 1.37 -8.10
CA ILE A 96 1.85 0.15 -7.87
C ILE A 96 2.86 0.36 -6.73
N PHE A 97 3.58 1.49 -6.76
CA PHE A 97 4.55 1.81 -5.72
C PHE A 97 3.89 1.95 -4.33
N MET A 98 2.73 2.62 -4.26
CA MET A 98 1.95 2.71 -3.02
C MET A 98 1.44 1.36 -2.53
N LEU A 99 0.98 0.49 -3.43
CA LEU A 99 0.52 -0.85 -3.06
C LEU A 99 1.65 -1.68 -2.45
N ILE A 100 2.88 -1.56 -2.96
CA ILE A 100 4.05 -2.24 -2.39
C ILE A 100 4.31 -1.74 -0.97
N ILE A 101 4.35 -0.42 -0.76
CA ILE A 101 4.65 0.18 0.55
C ILE A 101 3.57 -0.19 1.57
N ILE A 102 2.30 -0.08 1.19
CA ILE A 102 1.17 -0.50 2.03
C ILE A 102 1.28 -1.99 2.36
N GLY A 103 1.66 -2.84 1.40
CA GLY A 103 1.85 -4.27 1.61
C GLY A 103 2.95 -4.60 2.63
N VAL A 104 4.11 -3.97 2.50
CA VAL A 104 5.22 -4.11 3.45
C VAL A 104 4.80 -3.67 4.84
N GLU A 105 3.97 -2.61 4.95
CA GLU A 105 3.59 -2.15 6.27
C GLU A 105 2.44 -2.93 6.89
N LEU A 106 1.52 -3.45 6.08
CA LEU A 106 0.54 -4.44 6.52
C LEU A 106 1.23 -5.67 7.12
N GLU A 107 2.37 -6.10 6.57
CA GLU A 107 3.18 -7.17 7.16
C GLU A 107 3.63 -6.84 8.57
N SER A 108 4.16 -5.63 8.77
CA SER A 108 4.54 -5.14 10.10
C SER A 108 3.35 -5.11 11.08
N CYS A 109 2.18 -4.67 10.61
CA CYS A 109 0.96 -4.59 11.42
C CYS A 109 0.41 -5.97 11.77
N LEU A 110 0.37 -6.88 10.81
CA LEU A 110 -0.13 -8.24 10.97
C LEU A 110 0.77 -9.03 11.91
N MET A 111 2.09 -8.92 11.79
CA MET A 111 3.03 -9.56 12.72
C MET A 111 2.73 -9.16 14.17
N ASN A 112 2.53 -7.86 14.41
CA ASN A 112 2.17 -7.33 15.73
C ASN A 112 0.77 -7.79 16.20
N TYR A 113 -0.19 -7.97 15.28
CA TYR A 113 -1.52 -8.53 15.57
C TYR A 113 -1.50 -10.01 15.94
N PHE A 114 -0.75 -10.84 15.22
CA PHE A 114 -0.61 -12.28 15.51
C PHE A 114 0.09 -12.51 16.84
N GLU A 115 1.06 -11.66 17.16
CA GLU A 115 1.70 -11.64 18.47
C GLU A 115 0.71 -11.29 19.59
N ALA A 116 -0.24 -10.37 19.34
CA ALA A 116 -1.34 -10.07 20.27
C ALA A 116 -2.29 -11.26 20.50
N GLN A 117 -2.47 -12.11 19.50
CA GLN A 117 -3.32 -13.30 19.55
C GLN A 117 -2.63 -14.52 20.20
N GLY A 118 -1.31 -14.45 20.47
CA GLY A 118 -0.54 -15.54 21.09
C GLY A 118 -0.19 -16.69 20.15
N LYS A 119 -0.40 -16.53 18.84
CA LYS A 119 0.03 -17.48 17.81
C LYS A 119 1.24 -16.91 17.09
N ASN A 120 2.41 -17.54 17.25
CA ASN A 120 3.64 -17.21 16.52
C ASN A 120 3.55 -17.64 15.05
N VAL A 121 2.61 -17.06 14.29
CA VAL A 121 2.49 -17.32 12.85
C VAL A 121 3.32 -16.27 12.11
N LYS A 122 4.47 -16.67 11.57
CA LYS A 122 5.19 -15.91 10.55
C LYS A 122 4.38 -15.95 9.26
N ILE A 123 3.51 -14.96 9.06
CA ILE A 123 2.82 -14.80 7.78
C ILE A 123 3.76 -14.09 6.83
N ASN A 124 4.42 -14.85 5.97
CA ASN A 124 5.13 -14.28 4.83
C ASN A 124 4.08 -13.82 3.81
N ILE A 125 3.77 -12.52 3.77
CA ILE A 125 2.87 -11.96 2.75
C ILE A 125 3.40 -12.21 1.34
N TRP A 126 4.73 -12.28 1.17
CA TRP A 126 5.35 -12.73 -0.08
C TRP A 126 4.89 -14.12 -0.55
N LYS A 127 4.62 -15.06 0.37
CA LYS A 127 4.13 -16.40 0.02
C LYS A 127 2.65 -16.37 -0.37
N ILE A 128 1.84 -15.56 0.31
CA ILE A 128 0.41 -15.40 0.00
C ILE A 128 0.24 -14.63 -1.32
N PHE A 129 1.00 -13.56 -1.51
CA PHE A 129 1.00 -12.76 -2.71
C PHE A 129 1.55 -13.56 -3.90
N GLY A 130 2.66 -14.28 -3.73
CA GLY A 130 3.20 -15.19 -4.75
C GLY A 130 2.20 -16.28 -5.14
N LYS A 131 1.48 -16.87 -4.18
CA LYS A 131 0.42 -17.85 -4.47
C LYS A 131 -0.73 -17.24 -5.26
N LYS A 132 -1.22 -16.06 -4.84
CA LYS A 132 -2.34 -15.37 -5.49
C LYS A 132 -1.97 -14.83 -6.88
N VAL A 133 -0.74 -14.35 -7.06
CA VAL A 133 -0.20 -13.92 -8.35
C VAL A 133 -0.01 -15.11 -9.28
N SER A 134 0.53 -16.24 -8.80
CA SER A 134 0.61 -17.49 -9.58
C SER A 134 -0.76 -17.92 -10.07
N GLU A 135 -1.76 -17.96 -9.17
CA GLU A 135 -3.14 -18.32 -9.50
C GLU A 135 -3.80 -17.33 -10.48
N SER A 136 -3.40 -16.05 -10.46
CA SER A 136 -3.85 -15.04 -11.45
C SER A 136 -3.17 -15.17 -12.81
N ILE A 137 -1.93 -15.67 -12.84
CA ILE A 137 -1.11 -15.86 -14.05
C ILE A 137 -1.50 -17.17 -14.76
N ASP A 138 -1.85 -18.21 -14.00
CA ASP A 138 -2.23 -19.52 -14.56
C ASP A 138 -3.53 -19.46 -15.38
N ILE A 139 -4.41 -18.48 -15.14
CA ILE A 139 -5.62 -18.26 -15.96
C ILE A 139 -5.29 -17.80 -17.40
N LYS A 140 -4.06 -17.34 -17.69
CA LYS A 140 -3.64 -16.93 -19.05
C LYS A 140 -2.92 -18.02 -19.86
N LYS A 141 -2.78 -19.24 -19.35
CA LYS A 141 -2.13 -20.35 -20.07
C LYS A 141 -3.00 -21.59 -20.16
N GLU A 142 -4.22 -21.47 -20.69
CA GLU A 142 -4.85 -22.61 -21.34
C GLU A 142 -5.45 -22.16 -22.67
N GLU A 143 -4.66 -22.23 -23.74
CA GLU A 143 -5.14 -22.89 -24.94
C GLU A 143 -3.99 -23.40 -25.81
N LYS A 144 -4.13 -24.68 -26.18
CA LYS A 144 -3.42 -25.47 -27.17
C LYS A 144 -2.19 -26.25 -26.70
N ASP A 145 -2.47 -27.40 -26.12
CA ASP A 145 -1.92 -28.62 -26.70
C ASP A 145 -3.00 -29.72 -26.71
N ASN A 146 -3.44 -30.13 -27.89
CA ASN A 146 -4.06 -31.44 -28.08
C ASN A 146 -3.70 -31.94 -29.48
N ASP A 147 -2.49 -32.47 -29.50
CA ASP A 147 -2.02 -33.59 -30.31
C ASP A 147 -3.18 -34.44 -30.87
N THR A 148 -3.46 -34.32 -32.16
CA THR A 148 -4.43 -35.16 -32.86
C THR A 148 -3.70 -36.38 -33.38
N ASN A 149 -3.54 -37.40 -32.53
CA ASN A 149 -3.04 -38.69 -32.95
C ASN A 149 -4.17 -39.72 -32.96
N GLY A 150 -4.42 -40.23 -34.17
CA GLY A 150 -5.05 -41.51 -34.52
C GLY A 150 -6.15 -42.09 -33.64
N THR A 151 -7.37 -42.12 -34.15
CA THR A 151 -8.27 -43.27 -33.94
C THR A 151 -8.81 -43.74 -35.29
N ASP A 152 -8.27 -44.88 -35.72
CA ASP A 152 -8.87 -45.78 -36.70
C ASP A 152 -10.23 -46.31 -36.20
N THR A 153 -11.01 -46.81 -37.17
CA THR A 153 -12.29 -47.56 -37.08
C THR A 153 -13.55 -46.68 -36.98
N THR A 154 -14.59 -46.76 -37.82
CA THR A 154 -15.18 -47.89 -38.59
C THR A 154 -16.20 -47.40 -39.64
N ASN A 155 -16.41 -48.23 -40.68
CA ASN A 155 -17.65 -48.48 -41.45
C ASN A 155 -18.21 -47.44 -42.45
N SER A 156 -17.98 -47.67 -43.75
CA SER A 156 -18.94 -48.28 -44.70
C SER A 156 -18.31 -48.46 -46.08
#